data_AF-A0A1E4SK16-F1
#
_entry.id   AF-A0A1E4SK16-F1
#
_cell.length_a   1.000
_cell.length_b   1.000
_cell.length_c   1.000
_cell.angle_alpha   90.00
_cell.angle_beta   90.00
_cell.angle_gamma   90.00
#
_symmetry.space_group_name_H-M   'P 1'
#
loop_
_entity.id
_entity.type
_entity.pdbx_description
1 polymer ?
#
loop_
_entity_poly.entity_id
_entity_poly.type
_entity_poly.pdbx_seq_one_letter_code
_entity_poly.pdbx_strand_id
1 'polypeptide(L)'
;MINRIAFKAVRPAVGMAMRPAPIGLRYLSTPVEPKEKANSIIEALPGNNLISKTGILATSAAAAIYGISNELLIIHDETILVVTFATFSALVAKFVAPLYTEWADGEIKKVNDLLNESRNKHVSAVKDRIDSVSQLKDVVATTKQLFAVSKETAQLEAESFELKQKIAVATEAKATLDSWVRFEQAQRQL
;
A
#
# COMPACT_ATOMS: atom_id res chain seq x y z
N MET A 1 -26.44 -16.28 -53.69
CA MET A 1 -25.36 -16.97 -54.45
C MET A 1 -24.14 -17.00 -53.56
N ILE A 2 -23.98 -18.11 -52.82
CA ILE A 2 -23.03 -19.20 -53.07
C ILE A 2 -21.64 -18.87 -52.50
N ASN A 3 -21.49 -19.40 -51.30
CA ASN A 3 -20.31 -19.65 -50.50
C ASN A 3 -19.18 -20.28 -51.33
N ARG A 4 -17.94 -19.80 -51.18
CA ARG A 4 -16.74 -20.54 -51.58
C ARG A 4 -15.77 -20.62 -50.41
N ILE A 5 -15.98 -21.66 -49.61
CA ILE A 5 -15.04 -22.21 -48.66
C ILE A 5 -13.89 -22.83 -49.46
N ALA A 6 -12.67 -22.35 -49.27
CA ALA A 6 -11.46 -22.99 -49.76
C ALA A 6 -10.67 -23.56 -48.58
N PHE A 7 -10.81 -24.86 -48.34
CA PHE A 7 -9.90 -25.63 -47.51
C PHE A 7 -8.65 -25.96 -48.34
N LYS A 8 -7.48 -25.47 -47.92
CA LYS A 8 -6.20 -26.11 -48.22
C LYS A 8 -5.42 -26.28 -46.91
N ALA A 9 -5.48 -27.49 -46.38
CA ALA A 9 -4.44 -28.03 -45.53
C ALA A 9 -3.20 -28.34 -46.40
N VAL A 10 -2.00 -28.11 -45.87
CA VAL A 10 -0.96 -29.13 -45.61
C VAL A 10 0.34 -28.39 -45.18
N ARG A 11 0.89 -28.87 -44.07
CA ARG A 11 2.05 -28.43 -43.30
C ARG A 11 3.35 -28.36 -44.13
N PRO A 12 4.30 -27.46 -43.82
CA PRO A 12 5.71 -27.78 -43.92
C PRO A 12 6.15 -28.41 -42.59
N ALA A 13 6.52 -29.69 -42.64
CA ALA A 13 7.29 -30.32 -41.58
C ALA A 13 8.68 -29.66 -41.56
N VAL A 14 8.89 -28.71 -40.65
CA VAL A 14 10.23 -28.22 -40.33
C VAL A 14 10.86 -29.30 -39.46
N GLY A 15 11.76 -30.06 -40.08
CA GLY A 15 12.51 -31.13 -39.44
C GLY A 15 13.18 -30.62 -38.17
N MET A 16 13.02 -31.38 -37.09
CA MET A 16 13.76 -31.24 -35.86
C MET A 16 15.22 -31.62 -36.15
N ALA A 17 16.00 -30.65 -36.64
CA ALA A 17 17.43 -30.81 -36.76
C ALA A 17 18.00 -30.91 -35.34
N MET A 18 18.41 -32.12 -34.93
CA MET A 18 19.29 -32.30 -33.78
C MET A 18 20.55 -31.46 -34.03
N ARG A 19 20.67 -30.34 -33.32
CA ARG A 19 21.93 -29.62 -33.22
C ARG A 19 22.86 -30.46 -32.34
N PRO A 20 24.04 -30.89 -32.80
CA PRO A 20 25.03 -31.46 -31.89
C PRO A 20 25.38 -30.38 -30.87
N ALA A 21 25.20 -30.69 -29.59
CA ALA A 21 25.63 -29.81 -28.51
C ALA A 21 27.14 -29.56 -28.66
N PRO A 22 27.60 -28.29 -28.70
CA PRO A 22 29.03 -28.03 -28.76
C PRO A 22 29.67 -28.56 -27.47
N ILE A 23 30.50 -29.59 -27.60
CA ILE A 23 31.43 -30.04 -26.57
C ILE A 23 32.35 -28.85 -26.28
N GLY A 24 32.17 -28.23 -25.12
CA GLY A 24 32.93 -27.06 -24.71
C GLY A 24 32.11 -25.90 -24.14
N LEU A 25 31.07 -26.17 -23.33
CA LEU A 25 30.55 -25.15 -22.40
C LEU A 25 31.63 -24.86 -21.35
N ARG A 26 32.56 -23.95 -21.67
CA ARG A 26 33.26 -23.20 -20.63
C ARG A 26 32.19 -22.32 -19.97
N TYR A 27 31.74 -22.75 -18.79
CA TYR A 27 31.05 -21.85 -17.86
C TYR A 27 31.82 -20.53 -17.82
N LEU A 28 31.11 -19.40 -17.92
CA LEU A 28 31.69 -18.06 -17.75
C LEU A 28 32.50 -17.99 -16.44
N SER A 29 33.79 -18.29 -16.49
CA SER A 29 34.76 -17.83 -15.50
C SER A 29 35.47 -16.66 -16.13
N THR A 30 35.19 -15.45 -15.67
CA THR A 30 36.24 -14.44 -15.66
C THR A 30 37.42 -15.08 -14.91
N PRO A 31 38.65 -15.07 -15.46
CA PRO A 31 39.80 -15.58 -14.72
C PRO A 31 40.07 -14.60 -13.58
N VAL A 32 39.38 -14.81 -12.45
CA VAL A 32 39.73 -14.17 -11.18
C VAL A 32 41.13 -14.63 -10.84
N GLU A 33 42.00 -13.71 -10.43
CA GLU A 33 43.36 -14.08 -10.04
C GLU A 33 43.28 -15.13 -8.92
N PRO A 34 44.05 -16.23 -9.01
CA PRO A 34 44.00 -17.31 -8.01
C PRO A 34 44.18 -16.79 -6.57
N LYS A 35 44.93 -15.70 -6.42
CA LYS A 35 45.15 -14.99 -5.15
C LYS A 35 43.87 -14.37 -4.59
N GLU A 36 43.08 -13.69 -5.42
CA GLU A 36 41.82 -13.07 -5.00
C GLU A 36 40.79 -14.13 -4.61
N LYS A 37 40.74 -15.24 -5.36
CA LYS A 37 39.84 -16.35 -5.03
C LYS A 37 40.24 -17.06 -3.74
N ALA A 38 41.54 -17.28 -3.51
CA ALA A 38 42.03 -17.84 -2.25
C ALA A 38 41.70 -16.94 -1.06
N ASN A 39 41.85 -15.63 -1.21
CA ASN A 39 41.46 -14.67 -0.18
C ASN A 39 39.96 -14.71 0.11
N SER A 40 39.10 -14.84 -0.92
CA SER A 40 37.64 -14.97 -0.71
C SER A 40 37.25 -16.21 0.10
N ILE A 41 38.00 -17.32 -0.05
CA ILE A 41 37.76 -18.56 0.71
C ILE A 41 38.21 -18.37 2.17
N ILE A 42 39.34 -17.71 2.39
CA ILE A 42 39.82 -17.40 3.75
C ILE A 42 38.85 -16.45 4.45
N GLU A 43 38.35 -15.44 3.74
CA GLU A 43 37.42 -14.45 4.27
C GLU A 43 36.06 -15.04 4.61
N ALA A 44 35.56 -15.99 3.81
CA ALA A 44 34.28 -16.67 4.04
C ALA A 44 34.22 -17.54 5.31
N LEU A 45 35.37 -17.86 5.92
CA LEU A 45 35.42 -18.67 7.14
C LEU A 45 35.05 -17.85 8.39
N PRO A 46 34.35 -18.47 9.35
CA PRO A 46 33.98 -17.81 10.59
C PRO A 46 35.22 -17.41 11.40
N GLY A 47 35.28 -16.15 11.83
CA GLY A 47 36.39 -15.61 12.64
C GLY A 47 36.81 -14.21 12.20
N ASN A 48 37.28 -13.38 13.14
CA ASN A 48 37.68 -12.00 12.89
C ASN A 48 39.20 -11.82 12.67
N ASN A 49 40.01 -12.86 12.94
CA ASN A 49 41.48 -12.80 12.86
C ASN A 49 42.02 -13.75 11.77
N LEU A 50 43.03 -13.30 11.02
CA LEU A 50 43.70 -14.08 9.96
C LEU A 50 44.26 -15.42 10.49
N ILE A 51 44.88 -15.40 11.68
CA ILE A 51 45.44 -16.59 12.33
C ILE A 51 44.35 -17.64 12.59
N SER A 52 43.16 -17.21 13.02
CA SER A 52 42.04 -18.12 13.27
C SER A 52 41.48 -18.69 11.97
N LYS A 53 41.36 -17.88 10.91
CA LYS A 53 40.87 -18.34 9.60
C LYS A 53 41.81 -19.38 8.97
N THR A 54 43.12 -19.12 8.98
CA THR A 54 44.13 -20.08 8.50
C THR A 54 44.27 -21.28 9.42
N GLY A 55 44.12 -21.07 10.74
CA GLY A 55 44.16 -22.12 11.75
C GLY A 55 43.02 -23.11 11.60
N ILE A 56 41.79 -22.65 11.33
CA ILE A 56 40.63 -23.52 11.09
C ILE A 56 40.83 -24.37 9.84
N LEU A 57 41.29 -23.78 8.72
CA LEU A 57 41.60 -24.53 7.50
C LEU A 57 42.72 -25.55 7.70
N ALA A 58 43.82 -25.13 8.33
CA ALA A 58 44.95 -26.00 8.56
C ALA A 58 44.58 -27.17 9.48
N THR A 59 43.81 -26.89 10.54
CA THR A 59 43.38 -27.91 11.51
C THR A 59 42.34 -28.85 10.90
N SER A 60 41.40 -28.35 10.10
CA SER A 60 40.41 -29.21 9.43
C SER A 60 41.05 -30.10 8.36
N ALA A 61 42.01 -29.57 7.59
CA ALA A 61 42.78 -30.35 6.64
C ALA A 61 43.63 -31.42 7.34
N ALA A 62 44.32 -31.07 8.43
CA ALA A 62 45.09 -32.01 9.22
C ALA A 62 44.20 -33.11 9.84
N ALA A 63 43.02 -32.75 10.35
CA ALA A 63 42.06 -33.70 10.90
C ALA A 63 41.51 -34.65 9.81
N ALA A 64 41.25 -34.16 8.60
CA ALA A 64 40.83 -35.00 7.48
C ALA A 64 41.92 -36.00 7.07
N ILE A 65 43.18 -35.55 6.95
CA ILE A 65 44.32 -36.42 6.65
C ILE A 65 44.50 -37.46 7.75
N TYR A 66 44.40 -37.05 9.02
CA TYR A 66 44.49 -37.97 10.16
C TYR A 66 43.37 -39.01 10.16
N GLY A 67 42.13 -38.61 9.85
CA GLY A 67 40.97 -39.51 9.77
C GLY A 67 41.11 -40.56 8.66
N ILE A 68 41.68 -40.17 7.52
CA ILE A 68 41.99 -41.11 6.41
C ILE A 68 43.17 -42.01 6.79
N SER A 69 44.24 -41.43 7.33
CA SER A 69 45.49 -42.14 7.63
C SER A 69 45.33 -43.19 8.73
N ASN A 70 44.41 -43.00 9.67
CA ASN A 70 44.13 -43.95 10.75
C ASN A 70 42.91 -44.84 10.47
N GLU A 71 42.39 -44.84 9.24
CA GLU A 71 41.21 -45.63 8.85
C GLU A 71 39.97 -45.35 9.72
N LEU A 72 39.90 -44.18 10.36
CA LEU A 72 38.73 -43.74 11.13
C LEU A 72 37.49 -43.61 10.24
N LEU A 73 37.70 -43.35 8.94
CA LEU A 73 36.66 -43.28 7.92
C LEU A 73 36.80 -44.50 6.98
N ILE A 74 36.06 -45.56 7.28
CA ILE A 74 36.05 -46.79 6.48
C ILE A 74 35.10 -46.60 5.30
N ILE A 75 35.61 -46.73 4.08
CA ILE A 75 34.79 -46.67 2.86
C ILE A 75 33.97 -47.96 2.78
N HIS A 76 32.72 -47.88 3.24
CA HIS A 76 31.72 -48.93 3.14
C HIS A 76 30.57 -48.51 2.20
N ASP A 77 29.64 -49.44 1.94
CA ASP A 77 28.46 -49.22 1.10
C ASP A 77 27.57 -48.06 1.61
N GLU A 78 27.60 -47.74 2.90
CA GLU A 78 26.87 -46.58 3.42
C GLU A 78 27.55 -45.24 3.09
N THR A 79 28.84 -45.22 2.80
CA THR A 79 29.55 -43.97 2.47
C THR A 79 29.13 -43.39 1.13
N ILE A 80 28.76 -44.24 0.15
CA ILE A 80 28.17 -43.78 -1.12
C ILE A 80 26.77 -43.19 -0.91
N LEU A 81 25.99 -43.72 0.04
CA LEU A 81 24.71 -43.15 0.44
C LEU A 81 24.90 -41.79 1.11
N VAL A 82 25.90 -41.63 1.99
CA VAL A 82 26.21 -40.34 2.62
C VAL A 82 26.63 -39.30 1.59
N VAL A 83 27.50 -39.64 0.65
CA VAL A 83 27.95 -38.70 -0.40
C VAL A 83 26.80 -38.27 -1.32
N THR A 84 25.95 -39.21 -1.73
CA THR A 84 24.79 -38.90 -2.59
C THR A 84 23.74 -38.08 -1.85
N PHE A 85 23.45 -38.40 -0.58
CA PHE A 85 22.54 -37.63 0.26
C PHE A 85 23.07 -36.21 0.55
N ALA A 86 24.36 -36.06 0.84
CA ALA A 86 24.97 -34.75 1.05
C ALA A 86 24.93 -33.89 -0.22
N THR A 87 25.21 -34.49 -1.37
CA THR A 87 25.12 -33.81 -2.68
C THR A 87 23.68 -33.38 -2.98
N PHE A 88 22.72 -34.28 -2.79
CA PHE A 88 21.29 -33.98 -2.96
C PHE A 88 20.85 -32.85 -2.03
N SER A 89 21.21 -32.92 -0.74
CA SER A 89 20.88 -31.90 0.24
C SER A 89 21.48 -30.54 -0.11
N ALA A 90 22.72 -30.50 -0.63
CA ALA A 90 23.34 -29.27 -1.10
C ALA A 90 22.60 -28.66 -2.31
N LEU A 91 22.12 -29.51 -3.24
CA LEU A 91 21.30 -29.05 -4.37
C LEU A 91 19.94 -28.53 -3.91
N VAL A 92 19.29 -29.21 -2.95
CA VAL A 92 18.03 -28.75 -2.34
C VAL A 92 18.24 -27.41 -1.64
N ALA A 93 19.31 -27.26 -0.85
CA ALA A 93 19.64 -25.99 -0.22
C ALA A 93 19.88 -24.87 -1.23
N LYS A 94 20.49 -25.17 -2.39
CA LYS A 94 20.76 -24.16 -3.42
C LYS A 94 19.52 -23.74 -4.21
N PHE A 95 18.61 -24.68 -4.53
CA PHE A 95 17.49 -24.43 -5.43
C PHE A 95 16.15 -24.31 -4.72
N VAL A 96 15.88 -25.15 -3.72
CA VAL A 96 14.58 -25.18 -3.02
C VAL A 96 14.51 -24.14 -1.91
N ALA A 97 15.61 -23.90 -1.19
CA ALA A 97 15.62 -22.91 -0.12
C ALA A 97 15.21 -21.50 -0.58
N PRO A 98 15.80 -20.91 -1.65
CA PRO A 98 15.39 -19.57 -2.09
C PRO A 98 13.94 -19.52 -2.58
N LEU A 99 13.45 -20.59 -3.24
CA LEU A 99 12.06 -20.68 -3.70
C LEU A 99 11.08 -20.70 -2.51
N TYR A 100 11.42 -21.46 -1.46
CA TYR A 100 10.60 -21.50 -0.26
C TYR A 100 10.64 -20.17 0.51
N THR A 101 11.82 -19.53 0.60
CA THR A 101 11.95 -18.22 1.24
C THR A 101 11.11 -17.17 0.53
N GLU A 102 11.16 -17.08 -0.81
CA GLU A 102 10.36 -16.12 -1.57
C GLU A 102 8.85 -16.36 -1.39
N TRP A 103 8.42 -17.63 -1.40
CA TRP A 103 7.02 -17.98 -1.14
C TRP A 103 6.59 -17.62 0.28
N ALA A 104 7.42 -17.91 1.28
CA ALA A 104 7.16 -17.60 2.67
C ALA A 104 7.08 -16.08 2.91
N ASP A 105 8.02 -15.31 2.35
CA ASP A 105 8.03 -13.85 2.42
C ASP A 105 6.79 -13.25 1.73
N GLY A 106 6.35 -13.84 0.61
CA GLY A 106 5.12 -13.45 -0.08
C GLY A 106 3.87 -13.63 0.78
N GLU A 107 3.73 -14.77 1.45
CA GLU A 107 2.58 -15.03 2.31
C GLU A 107 2.61 -14.16 3.59
N ILE A 108 3.79 -13.98 4.19
CA ILE A 108 3.97 -13.06 5.33
C ILE A 108 3.57 -11.64 4.93
N LYS A 109 4.01 -11.17 3.77
CA LYS A 109 3.66 -9.84 3.26
C LYS A 109 2.16 -9.69 3.06
N LYS A 110 1.51 -10.66 2.41
CA LYS A 110 0.06 -10.66 2.19
C LYS A 110 -0.73 -10.60 3.51
N VAL A 111 -0.33 -11.37 4.52
CA VAL A 111 -0.97 -11.35 5.84
C VAL A 111 -0.78 -9.99 6.52
N ASN A 112 0.42 -9.42 6.47
CA ASN A 112 0.71 -8.10 7.03
C ASN A 112 -0.08 -6.98 6.32
N ASP A 113 -0.12 -7.00 4.99
CA ASP A 113 -0.84 -6.01 4.18
C ASP A 113 -2.33 -6.07 4.48
N LEU A 114 -2.93 -7.27 4.53
CA LEU A 114 -4.34 -7.46 4.90
C LEU A 114 -4.64 -6.95 6.31
N LEU A 115 -3.76 -7.24 7.27
CA LEU A 115 -3.95 -6.80 8.66
C LEU A 115 -3.86 -5.27 8.78
N ASN A 116 -2.92 -4.65 8.07
CA ASN A 116 -2.75 -3.20 8.06
C ASN A 116 -3.91 -2.50 7.34
N GLU A 117 -4.35 -3.03 6.21
CA GLU A 117 -5.53 -2.53 5.49
C GLU A 117 -6.78 -2.61 6.34
N SER A 118 -7.02 -3.75 7.00
CA SER A 118 -8.16 -3.93 7.91
C SER A 118 -8.16 -2.94 9.06
N ARG A 119 -6.99 -2.69 9.68
CA ARG A 119 -6.83 -1.66 10.72
C ARG A 119 -7.17 -0.27 10.20
N ASN A 120 -6.63 0.10 9.04
CA ASN A 120 -6.89 1.41 8.43
C ASN A 120 -8.37 1.58 8.07
N LYS A 121 -9.00 0.55 7.51
CA LYS A 121 -10.42 0.54 7.17
C LYS A 121 -11.30 0.66 8.41
N HIS A 122 -10.96 -0.03 9.50
CA HIS A 122 -11.67 0.10 10.77
C HIS A 122 -11.53 1.52 11.35
N VAL A 123 -10.32 2.08 11.35
CA VAL A 123 -10.09 3.47 11.82
C VAL A 123 -10.88 4.47 10.97
N SER A 124 -10.90 4.30 9.64
CA SER A 124 -11.71 5.15 8.75
C SER A 124 -13.19 5.05 9.06
N ALA A 125 -13.73 3.83 9.17
CA ALA A 125 -15.15 3.62 9.46
C ALA A 125 -15.56 4.21 10.83
N VAL A 126 -14.68 4.14 11.83
CA VAL A 126 -14.91 4.78 13.13
C VAL A 126 -14.89 6.31 13.00
N LYS A 127 -13.96 6.89 12.23
CA LYS A 127 -13.93 8.33 11.96
C LYS A 127 -15.19 8.80 11.24
N ASP A 128 -15.61 8.11 10.19
CA ASP A 128 -16.83 8.43 9.44
C ASP A 128 -18.07 8.41 10.35
N ARG A 129 -18.10 7.46 11.29
CA ARG A 129 -19.17 7.39 12.30
C ARG A 129 -19.10 8.53 13.31
N ILE A 130 -17.90 8.92 13.75
CA ILE A 130 -17.70 10.07 14.64
C ILE A 130 -18.19 11.35 13.96
N ASP A 131 -17.82 11.56 12.70
CA ASP A 131 -18.23 12.75 11.93
C ASP A 131 -19.75 12.79 11.76
N SER A 132 -20.36 11.66 11.43
CA SER A 132 -21.83 11.54 11.32
C SER A 132 -22.53 11.86 12.65
N VAL A 133 -22.00 11.38 13.78
CA VAL A 133 -22.57 11.67 15.11
C VAL A 133 -22.27 13.11 15.54
N SER A 134 -21.14 13.68 15.15
CA SER A 134 -20.78 15.07 15.43
C SER A 134 -21.76 16.03 14.78
N GLN A 135 -22.19 15.77 13.54
CA GLN A 135 -23.22 16.57 12.87
C GLN A 135 -24.56 16.57 13.63
N LEU A 136 -24.91 15.46 14.29
CA LEU A 136 -26.13 15.37 15.09
C LEU A 136 -26.06 16.22 16.37
N LYS A 137 -24.87 16.57 16.86
CA LYS A 137 -24.69 17.42 18.04
C LYS A 137 -25.22 18.84 17.82
N ASP A 138 -25.05 19.38 16.61
CA ASP A 138 -25.38 20.78 16.32
C ASP A 138 -26.88 20.99 16.04
N VAL A 139 -27.61 19.92 15.71
CA VAL A 139 -29.06 19.98 15.38
C VAL A 139 -29.89 20.61 16.50
N VAL A 140 -29.55 20.33 17.77
CA VAL A 140 -30.29 20.89 18.92
C VAL A 140 -30.07 22.40 19.03
N ALA A 141 -28.85 22.89 18.79
CA ALA A 141 -28.54 24.31 18.83
C ALA A 141 -29.20 25.06 17.66
N THR A 142 -29.11 24.51 16.44
CA THR A 142 -29.74 25.09 15.25
C THR A 142 -31.26 25.14 15.39
N THR A 143 -31.88 24.12 15.98
CA THR A 143 -33.34 24.12 16.20
C THR A 143 -33.75 25.22 17.20
N LYS A 144 -32.99 25.42 18.29
CA LYS A 144 -33.24 26.52 19.23
C LYS A 144 -33.08 27.88 18.56
N GLN A 145 -32.05 28.05 17.73
CA GLN A 145 -31.86 29.27 16.95
C GLN A 145 -33.01 29.52 15.98
N LEU A 146 -33.52 28.48 15.31
CA LEU A 146 -34.68 28.59 14.41
C LEU A 146 -35.93 29.10 15.14
N PHE A 147 -36.20 28.58 16.35
CA PHE A 147 -37.31 29.08 17.18
C PHE A 147 -37.08 30.49 17.70
N ALA A 148 -35.84 30.85 18.06
CA ALA A 148 -35.51 32.22 18.47
C ALA A 148 -35.74 33.22 17.32
N VAL A 149 -35.25 32.91 16.12
CA VAL A 149 -35.44 33.73 14.92
C VAL A 149 -36.94 33.86 14.58
N SER A 150 -37.70 32.77 14.68
CA SER A 150 -39.16 32.83 14.46
C SER A 150 -39.86 33.75 15.45
N LYS A 151 -39.44 33.75 16.73
CA LYS A 151 -40.01 34.62 17.77
C LYS A 151 -39.61 36.09 17.56
N GLU A 152 -38.34 36.35 17.27
CA GLU A 152 -37.84 37.70 16.97
C GLU A 152 -38.53 38.28 15.72
N THR A 153 -38.74 37.46 14.69
CA THR A 153 -39.45 37.88 13.47
C THR A 153 -40.87 38.30 13.78
N ALA A 154 -41.61 37.49 14.56
CA ALA A 154 -42.98 37.84 14.95
C ALA A 154 -43.07 39.12 15.80
N GLN A 155 -42.07 39.37 16.67
CA GLN A 155 -42.00 40.60 17.45
C GLN A 155 -41.73 41.82 16.56
N LEU A 156 -40.75 41.73 15.65
CA LEU A 156 -40.41 42.80 14.73
C LEU A 156 -41.55 43.12 13.75
N GLU A 157 -42.31 42.11 13.31
CA GLU A 157 -43.49 42.33 12.47
C GLU A 157 -44.60 43.09 13.23
N ALA A 158 -44.84 42.74 14.50
CA ALA A 158 -45.82 43.44 15.34
C ALA A 158 -45.40 44.90 15.58
N GLU A 159 -44.15 45.16 15.95
CA GLU A 159 -43.62 46.51 16.15
C GLU A 159 -43.66 47.33 14.85
N SER A 160 -43.32 46.73 13.71
CA SER A 160 -43.43 47.36 12.40
C SER A 160 -44.88 47.73 12.07
N PHE A 161 -45.84 46.87 12.40
CA PHE A 161 -47.26 47.12 12.18
C PHE A 161 -47.78 48.29 13.03
N GLU A 162 -47.42 48.33 14.31
CA GLU A 162 -47.78 49.45 15.19
C GLU A 162 -47.18 50.79 14.72
N LEU A 163 -45.91 50.78 14.33
CA LEU A 163 -45.23 51.98 13.81
C LEU A 163 -45.90 52.46 12.50
N LYS A 164 -46.25 51.54 11.60
CA LYS A 164 -46.98 51.87 10.37
C LYS A 164 -48.35 52.48 10.67
N GLN A 165 -49.08 51.94 11.64
CA GLN A 165 -50.38 52.48 12.04
C GLN A 165 -50.26 53.90 12.62
N LYS A 166 -49.25 54.15 13.47
CA LYS A 166 -48.96 55.50 14.01
C LYS A 166 -48.60 56.49 12.91
N ILE A 167 -47.78 56.08 11.94
CA ILE A 167 -47.39 56.92 10.79
C ILE A 167 -48.60 57.21 9.89
N ALA A 168 -49.46 56.21 9.63
CA ALA A 168 -50.66 56.39 8.82
C ALA A 168 -51.58 57.47 9.44
N VAL A 169 -51.88 57.36 10.74
CA VAL A 169 -52.70 58.35 11.44
C VAL A 169 -52.04 59.73 11.44
N ALA A 170 -50.73 59.82 11.71
CA ALA A 170 -50.01 61.10 11.68
C ALA A 170 -50.01 61.72 10.27
N THR A 171 -49.95 60.90 9.22
CA THR A 171 -49.98 61.35 7.82
C THR A 171 -51.37 61.85 7.44
N GLU A 172 -52.44 61.18 7.85
CA GLU A 172 -53.82 61.64 7.65
C GLU A 172 -54.09 62.95 8.41
N ALA A 173 -53.66 63.05 9.67
CA ALA A 173 -53.80 64.29 10.45
C ALA A 173 -53.01 65.45 9.81
N LYS A 174 -51.79 65.20 9.32
CA LYS A 174 -51.02 66.20 8.58
C LYS A 174 -51.72 66.60 7.28
N ALA A 175 -52.23 65.63 6.52
CA ALA A 175 -52.91 65.90 5.25
C ALA A 175 -54.18 66.75 5.44
N THR A 176 -54.95 66.49 6.49
CA THR A 176 -56.09 67.33 6.84
C THR A 176 -55.63 68.74 7.25
N LEU A 177 -54.63 68.89 8.12
CA LEU A 177 -54.10 70.19 8.52
C LEU A 177 -53.55 71.00 7.32
N ASP A 178 -52.79 70.35 6.43
CA ASP A 178 -52.28 70.95 5.20
C ASP A 178 -53.43 71.41 4.28
N SER A 179 -54.55 70.67 4.25
CA SER A 179 -55.74 71.07 3.49
C SER A 179 -56.43 72.31 4.07
N TRP A 180 -56.49 72.44 5.41
CA TRP A 180 -57.01 73.63 6.09
C TRP A 180 -56.12 74.85 5.83
N VAL A 181 -54.79 74.71 5.94
CA VAL A 181 -53.85 75.81 5.65
C VAL A 181 -53.96 76.27 4.20
N ARG A 182 -54.10 75.34 3.25
CA ARG A 182 -54.33 75.69 1.84
C ARG A 182 -55.64 76.46 1.65
N PHE A 183 -56.70 76.09 2.36
CA PHE A 183 -57.97 76.80 2.34
C PHE A 183 -57.84 78.22 2.90
N GLU A 184 -57.16 78.41 4.03
CA GLU A 184 -56.91 79.73 4.62
C GLU A 184 -56.05 80.64 3.71
N GLN A 185 -55.01 80.08 3.08
CA GLN A 185 -54.17 80.81 2.13
C GLN A 185 -54.98 81.26 0.91
N ALA A 186 -55.88 80.41 0.40
CA ALA A 186 -56.79 80.78 -0.69
C ALA A 186 -57.76 81.90 -0.27
N GLN A 187 -58.28 81.85 0.95
CA GLN A 187 -59.20 82.87 1.47
C GLN A 187 -58.52 84.23 1.72
N ARG A 188 -57.23 84.26 2.05
CA ARG A 188 -56.43 85.50 2.20
C ARG A 188 -56.08 86.17 0.88
N GLN A 189 -56.18 85.47 -0.25
CA GLN A 189 -55.88 86.01 -1.59
C GLN A 189 -57.11 86.61 -2.29
N LEU A 190 -58.30 86.46 -1.69
CA LEU A 190 -59.54 87.15 -2.04
C LEU A 190 -59.69 88.43 -1.22
#